data_AF-A0A2R7YY83-F1
#
_entry.id   AF-A0A2R7YY83-F1
#
_cell.length_a   1.000
_cell.length_b   1.000
_cell.length_c   1.000
_cell.angle_alpha   90.00
_cell.angle_beta   90.00
_cell.angle_gamma   90.00
#
_symmetry.space_group_name_H-M   'P 1'
#
loop_
_entity.id
_entity.type
_entity.pdbx_description
1 polymer ?
#
loop_
_entity_poly.entity_id
_entity_poly.type
_entity_poly.pdbx_seq_one_letter_code
_entity_poly.pdbx_strand_id
1 'polypeptide(L)'
;MTSRLHAEFGALTRTAADQRHARNTLIRIQHQRREAALDPDALGMILPARDIVASFREADRATRAGIWDVAQRCEDLGDGVREVRDLYRDVDREVAERFSAMLGGQS
;
A
#
# COMPACT_ATOMS: atom_id res chain seq x y z
N MET A 1 14.75 14.50 -25.69
CA MET A 1 13.35 14.12 -25.38
C MET A 1 13.28 13.42 -24.02
N THR A 2 13.90 14.00 -22.99
CA THR A 2 14.27 13.33 -21.73
C THR A 2 13.41 13.73 -20.53
N SER A 3 12.69 14.86 -20.58
CA SER A 3 12.01 15.40 -19.39
C SER A 3 10.69 14.71 -19.05
N ARG A 4 9.97 14.18 -20.06
CA ARG A 4 8.65 13.53 -19.86
C ARG A 4 8.79 12.17 -19.19
N LEU A 5 9.75 11.36 -19.65
CA LEU A 5 10.08 10.08 -19.04
C LEU A 5 10.56 10.25 -17.59
N HIS A 6 11.48 11.19 -17.33
CA HIS A 6 11.91 11.50 -15.95
C HIS A 6 10.73 11.90 -15.03
N ALA A 7 9.75 12.64 -15.55
CA ALA A 7 8.56 13.00 -14.79
C ALA A 7 7.68 11.77 -14.48
N GLU A 8 7.52 10.85 -15.44
CA GLU A 8 6.77 9.59 -15.28
C GLU A 8 7.45 8.66 -14.27
N PHE A 9 8.77 8.49 -14.33
CA PHE A 9 9.56 7.75 -13.33
C PHE A 9 9.41 8.32 -11.92
N GLY A 10 9.51 9.65 -11.81
CA GLY A 10 9.33 10.34 -10.55
C GLY A 10 7.92 10.15 -10.00
N ALA A 11 6.90 10.21 -10.86
CA ALA A 11 5.51 9.98 -10.49
C ALA A 11 5.29 8.55 -9.99
N LEU A 12 5.70 7.53 -10.74
CA LEU A 12 5.55 6.12 -10.35
C LEU A 12 6.29 5.81 -9.04
N THR A 13 7.50 6.37 -8.86
CA THR A 13 8.26 6.20 -7.62
C THR A 13 7.53 6.81 -6.42
N ARG A 14 6.95 8.02 -6.57
CA ARG A 14 6.15 8.65 -5.51
C ARG A 14 4.90 7.84 -5.22
N THR A 15 4.17 7.40 -6.24
CA THR A 15 2.95 6.59 -6.07
C THR A 15 3.24 5.28 -5.32
N ALA A 16 4.33 4.57 -5.65
CA ALA A 16 4.73 3.38 -4.91
C ALA A 16 5.11 3.67 -3.45
N ALA A 17 5.72 4.84 -3.18
CA ALA A 17 6.01 5.29 -1.81
C ALA A 17 4.73 5.62 -1.04
N ASP A 18 3.75 6.26 -1.69
CA ASP A 18 2.46 6.60 -1.09
C ASP A 18 1.67 5.33 -0.73
N GLN A 19 1.68 4.31 -1.58
CA GLN A 19 1.07 3.00 -1.27
C GLN A 19 1.73 2.33 -0.06
N ARG A 20 3.07 2.36 0.00
CA ARG A 20 3.81 1.86 1.17
C ARG A 20 3.47 2.64 2.44
N HIS A 21 3.33 3.97 2.34
CA HIS A 21 2.94 4.82 3.46
C HIS A 21 1.53 4.47 3.95
N ALA A 22 0.57 4.36 3.04
CA ALA A 22 -0.80 3.98 3.34
C ALA A 22 -0.87 2.61 4.05
N ARG A 23 -0.19 1.59 3.50
CA ARG A 23 -0.05 0.27 4.14
C ARG A 23 0.46 0.37 5.58
N ASN A 24 1.57 1.06 5.79
CA ASN A 24 2.17 1.19 7.12
C ASN A 24 1.24 1.89 8.11
N THR A 25 0.47 2.88 7.64
CA THR A 25 -0.54 3.55 8.45
C THR A 25 -1.70 2.62 8.80
N LEU A 26 -2.19 1.81 7.85
CA LEU A 26 -3.24 0.82 8.11
C LEU A 26 -2.78 -0.26 9.11
N ILE A 27 -1.56 -0.76 8.97
CA ILE A 27 -0.97 -1.72 9.92
C ILE A 27 -0.89 -1.11 11.32
N ARG A 28 -0.47 0.17 11.44
CA ARG A 28 -0.44 0.87 12.74
C ARG A 28 -1.83 0.97 13.36
N ILE A 29 -2.84 1.36 12.59
CA ILE A 29 -4.24 1.43 13.05
C ILE A 29 -4.71 0.04 13.51
N GLN A 30 -4.40 -1.01 12.74
CA GLN A 30 -4.74 -2.38 13.10
C GLN A 30 -4.14 -2.80 14.46
N HIS A 31 -2.88 -2.43 14.72
CA HIS A 31 -2.22 -2.67 16.00
C HIS A 31 -2.87 -1.88 17.14
N GLN A 32 -3.13 -0.59 16.95
CA GLN A 32 -3.82 0.25 17.95
C GLN A 32 -5.21 -0.29 18.29
N ARG A 33 -5.95 -0.78 17.29
CA ARG A 33 -7.26 -1.41 17.50
C ARG A 33 -7.17 -2.72 18.28
N ARG A 34 -6.11 -3.51 18.10
CA ARG A 34 -5.90 -4.74 18.88
C ARG A 34 -5.79 -4.45 20.38
N GLU A 35 -5.32 -3.26 20.76
CA GLU A 35 -5.23 -2.79 22.14
C GLU A 35 -6.56 -2.19 22.65
N ALA A 36 -7.49 -1.86 21.75
CA ALA A 36 -8.81 -1.35 22.12
C ALA A 36 -9.66 -2.49 22.70
N ALA A 37 -9.78 -2.52 24.02
CA ALA A 37 -10.70 -3.39 24.75
C ALA A 37 -11.86 -2.56 25.31
N LEU A 38 -13.07 -3.09 25.19
CA LEU A 38 -14.21 -2.59 25.95
C LEU A 38 -14.20 -3.27 27.33
N ASP A 39 -13.98 -2.48 28.37
CA ASP A 39 -14.07 -2.94 29.75
C ASP A 39 -15.54 -3.20 30.12
N PRO A 40 -15.92 -4.43 30.51
CA PRO A 40 -17.27 -4.72 30.98
C PRO A 40 -17.69 -3.82 32.15
N ASP A 41 -16.77 -3.44 33.03
CA ASP A 41 -17.07 -2.61 34.20
C ASP A 41 -17.36 -1.15 33.80
N ALA A 42 -16.83 -0.71 32.66
CA ALA A 42 -17.15 0.59 32.08
C ALA A 42 -18.58 0.67 31.51
N LEU A 43 -19.27 -0.47 31.33
CA LEU A 43 -20.66 -0.53 30.89
C LEU A 43 -21.66 -0.36 32.05
N GLY A 44 -21.19 -0.34 33.30
CA GLY A 44 -22.04 -0.13 34.47
C GLY A 44 -23.17 -1.16 34.57
N MET A 45 -24.41 -0.67 34.76
CA MET A 45 -25.60 -1.51 34.95
C MET A 45 -26.31 -1.90 33.63
N ILE A 46 -25.68 -1.71 32.47
CA ILE A 46 -26.31 -2.04 31.18
C ILE A 46 -26.41 -3.58 31.06
N LEU A 47 -27.61 -4.13 31.20
CA LEU A 47 -27.93 -5.47 30.72
C LEU A 47 -28.23 -5.37 29.21
N PRO A 48 -27.58 -6.17 28.33
CA PRO A 48 -26.66 -7.28 28.58
C PRO A 48 -25.18 -6.94 28.29
N ALA A 49 -24.44 -6.43 29.28
CA ALA A 49 -23.03 -6.05 29.14
C ALA A 49 -22.14 -7.13 28.50
N ARG A 50 -22.37 -8.42 28.82
CA ARG A 50 -21.61 -9.53 28.21
C ARG A 50 -21.84 -9.63 26.71
N ASP A 51 -23.07 -9.51 26.24
CA ASP A 51 -23.40 -9.61 24.82
C ASP A 51 -22.91 -8.38 24.06
N ILE A 52 -22.91 -7.21 24.70
CA ILE A 52 -22.32 -5.98 24.16
C ILE A 52 -20.81 -6.16 23.97
N VAL A 53 -20.10 -6.65 24.99
CA VAL A 53 -18.64 -6.91 24.90
C VAL A 53 -18.34 -7.98 23.84
N ALA A 54 -19.15 -9.04 23.75
CA ALA A 54 -18.99 -10.06 22.73
C ALA A 54 -19.17 -9.49 21.31
N SER A 55 -20.24 -8.72 21.10
CA SER A 55 -20.54 -8.04 19.83
C SER A 55 -19.44 -7.05 19.44
N PHE A 56 -18.93 -6.28 20.41
CA PHE A 56 -17.79 -5.38 20.20
C PHE A 56 -16.54 -6.16 19.75
N ARG A 57 -16.22 -7.28 20.41
CA ARG A 57 -15.07 -8.12 20.05
C ARG A 57 -15.20 -8.75 18.68
N GLU A 58 -16.42 -9.08 18.25
CA GLU A 58 -16.68 -9.58 16.90
C GLU A 58 -16.52 -8.47 15.86
N ALA A 59 -17.16 -7.32 16.08
CA ALA A 59 -17.04 -6.16 15.21
C ALA A 59 -15.59 -5.67 15.08
N ASP A 60 -14.83 -5.64 16.18
CA ASP A 60 -13.42 -5.26 16.15
C ASP A 60 -12.56 -6.26 15.36
N ARG A 61 -12.78 -7.57 15.55
CA ARG A 61 -12.09 -8.61 14.76
C ARG A 61 -12.38 -8.46 13.27
N ALA A 62 -13.65 -8.29 12.89
CA ALA A 62 -14.05 -8.10 11.50
C ALA A 62 -13.43 -6.82 10.91
N THR A 63 -13.46 -5.72 11.65
CA THR A 63 -12.83 -4.45 11.25
C THR A 63 -11.34 -4.60 11.03
N ARG A 64 -10.63 -5.28 11.95
CA ARG A 64 -9.19 -5.52 11.84
C ARG A 64 -8.83 -6.42 10.66
N ALA A 65 -9.64 -7.43 10.36
CA ALA A 65 -9.46 -8.25 9.16
C ALA A 65 -9.61 -7.39 7.89
N GLY A 66 -10.66 -6.55 7.82
CA GLY A 66 -10.85 -5.62 6.70
C GLY A 66 -9.68 -4.63 6.53
N ILE A 67 -9.16 -4.07 7.62
CA ILE A 67 -7.98 -3.18 7.57
C ILE A 67 -6.76 -3.93 7.04
N TRP A 68 -6.56 -5.17 7.49
CA TRP A 68 -5.45 -6.00 7.03
C TRP A 68 -5.53 -6.29 5.53
N ASP A 69 -6.72 -6.66 5.03
CA ASP A 69 -6.93 -6.91 3.61
C ASP A 69 -6.63 -5.66 2.75
N VAL A 70 -7.06 -4.48 3.20
CA VAL A 70 -6.74 -3.22 2.51
C VAL A 70 -5.24 -2.92 2.56
N ALA A 71 -4.57 -3.20 3.68
CA ALA A 71 -3.13 -3.02 3.80
C ALA A 71 -2.36 -3.93 2.81
N GLN A 72 -2.81 -5.17 2.61
CA GLN A 72 -2.23 -6.07 1.61
C GLN A 72 -2.48 -5.57 0.18
N ARG A 73 -3.68 -5.08 -0.13
CA ARG A 73 -3.94 -4.46 -1.44
C ARG A 73 -3.05 -3.25 -1.73
N CYS A 74 -2.71 -2.44 -0.71
CA CYS A 74 -1.73 -1.37 -0.86
C CYS A 74 -0.32 -1.91 -1.15
N GLU A 75 0.05 -3.06 -0.59
CA GLU A 75 1.32 -3.74 -0.91
C GLU A 75 1.33 -4.17 -2.38
N ASP A 76 0.31 -4.90 -2.82
CA ASP A 76 0.15 -5.39 -4.19
C ASP A 76 0.16 -4.24 -5.22
N LEU A 77 -0.57 -3.16 -4.94
CA LEU A 77 -0.58 -1.96 -5.79
C LEU A 77 0.79 -1.28 -5.81
N GLY A 78 1.48 -1.22 -4.67
CA GLY A 78 2.83 -0.68 -4.58
C GLY A 78 3.84 -1.47 -5.42
N ASP A 79 3.71 -2.79 -5.44
CA ASP A 79 4.55 -3.67 -6.26
C ASP A 79 4.23 -3.55 -7.74
N GLY A 80 2.95 -3.56 -8.13
CA GLY A 80 2.55 -3.34 -9.52
C GLY A 80 3.02 -2.00 -10.09
N VAL A 81 3.02 -0.92 -9.29
CA VAL A 81 3.57 0.38 -9.72
C VAL A 81 5.09 0.32 -9.93
N ARG A 82 5.82 -0.46 -9.11
CA ARG A 82 7.27 -0.66 -9.32
C ARG A 82 7.54 -1.47 -10.56
N GLU A 83 6.74 -2.51 -10.84
CA GLU A 83 6.86 -3.30 -12.07
C GLU A 83 6.68 -2.44 -13.32
N VAL A 84 5.66 -1.57 -13.36
CA VAL A 84 5.45 -0.63 -14.48
C VAL A 84 6.64 0.32 -14.63
N ARG A 85 7.16 0.84 -13.51
CA ARG A 85 8.36 1.70 -13.54
C ARG A 85 9.56 0.95 -14.12
N ASP A 86 9.78 -0.29 -13.70
CA ASP A 86 10.94 -1.07 -14.13
C ASP A 86 10.81 -1.47 -15.62
N LEU A 87 9.59 -1.75 -16.10
CA LEU A 87 9.30 -1.92 -17.52
C LEU A 87 9.68 -0.67 -18.33
N TYR A 88 9.30 0.52 -17.87
CA TYR A 88 9.65 1.76 -18.56
C TYR A 88 11.17 1.95 -18.63
N ARG A 89 11.90 1.52 -17.58
CA ARG A 89 13.36 1.63 -17.51
C ARG A 89 14.03 0.71 -18.52
N ASP A 90 13.50 -0.49 -18.66
CA ASP A 90 14.02 -1.48 -19.59
C ASP A 90 13.79 -1.05 -21.04
N VAL A 91 12.59 -0.52 -21.35
CA VAL A 91 12.28 0.05 -22.67
C VAL A 91 13.22 1.22 -22.99
N ASP A 92 13.42 2.15 -22.05
CA ASP A 92 14.34 3.28 -22.25
C ASP A 92 15.78 2.82 -22.52
N ARG A 93 16.24 1.80 -21.78
CA ARG A 93 17.57 1.21 -22.00
C ARG A 93 17.67 0.58 -23.40
N GLU A 94 16.70 -0.23 -23.81
CA GLU A 94 16.68 -0.88 -25.12
C GLU A 94 16.68 0.14 -26.27
N VAL A 95 15.90 1.21 -26.14
CA VAL A 95 15.86 2.31 -27.10
C VAL A 95 17.20 3.03 -27.18
N ALA A 96 17.82 3.32 -26.04
CA ALA A 96 19.14 3.96 -26.00
C ALA A 96 20.23 3.08 -26.64
N GLU A 97 20.22 1.78 -26.39
CA GLU A 97 21.13 0.81 -27.01
C GLU A 97 20.96 0.76 -28.53
N ARG A 98 19.72 0.71 -29.02
CA ARG A 98 19.42 0.75 -30.47
C ARG A 98 19.90 2.03 -31.14
N PHE A 99 19.65 3.19 -30.53
CA PHE A 99 20.14 4.46 -31.08
C PHE A 99 21.67 4.53 -31.10
N SER A 100 22.32 4.03 -30.05
CA SER A 100 23.78 3.99 -29.96
C SER A 100 24.37 3.07 -31.05
N ALA A 101 23.73 1.94 -31.32
CA ALA A 101 24.12 1.04 -32.40
C ALA A 101 23.95 1.68 -33.80
N MET A 102 22.88 2.45 -34.03
CA MET A 102 22.69 3.17 -35.29
C MET A 102 23.73 4.28 -35.50
N LEU A 103 24.11 4.98 -34.44
CA LEU A 103 25.12 6.05 -34.48
C LEU A 103 26.55 5.49 -34.60
N GLY A 104 26.82 4.32 -34.02
CA GLY A 104 28.11 3.62 -34.12
C GLY A 104 28.28 2.75 -35.37
N GLY A 105 27.21 2.48 -36.11
CA GLY A 105 27.21 1.70 -37.35
C GLY A 105 27.40 2.52 -38.64
N GLN A 106 27.65 3.83 -38.54
CA GLN A 106 27.99 4.72 -39.66
C GLN A 106 29.51 4.92 -39.82
N SER A 107 30.30 3.87 -39.62
CA SER A 107 31.75 3.84 -39.92
C SER A 107 32.02 2.92 -41.09
#